data_AF-A0A2I2G4X3-F1
#
_entry.id   AF-A0A2I2G4X3-F1
#
_cell.length_a   1.000
_cell.length_b   1.000
_cell.length_c   1.000
_cell.angle_alpha   90.00
_cell.angle_beta   90.00
_cell.angle_gamma   90.00
#
_symmetry.space_group_name_H-M   'P 1'
#
loop_
_entity.id
_entity.type
_entity.pdbx_description
1 polymer ?
#
loop_
_entity_poly.entity_id
_entity_poly.type
_entity_poly.pdbx_seq_one_letter_code
_entity_poly.pdbx_strand_id
1 'polypeptide(L)'
;MEPAEDPIGRPLVAIKKKPSFSETVVQLPTASSTVEGEVLLNQWDMLSATEAAHARNQIRRAIAVLRRIPALCTDAGKHNILYSRKTQAVTMIDFERARPCDEIYLASQDPEMYDIFDDGPEA
;
A
#
# COMPACT_ATOMS: atom_id res chain seq x y z
N MET A 1 34.01 -46.98 -1.79
CA MET A 1 33.27 -45.97 -1.02
C MET A 1 32.30 -45.36 -2.01
N GLU A 2 31.06 -45.85 -2.03
CA GLU A 2 30.04 -45.42 -3.00
C GLU A 2 29.40 -44.10 -2.55
N PRO A 3 29.10 -43.17 -3.47
CA PRO A 3 28.45 -41.91 -3.10
C PRO A 3 26.96 -42.14 -2.78
N ALA A 4 26.47 -41.41 -1.78
CA ALA A 4 25.05 -41.43 -1.41
C ALA A 4 24.20 -40.76 -2.52
N GLU A 5 23.17 -41.46 -2.99
CA GLU A 5 22.19 -40.97 -3.98
C GLU A 5 20.85 -40.62 -3.31
N ASP A 6 20.17 -39.58 -3.82
CA ASP A 6 18.77 -39.31 -3.51
C ASP A 6 17.84 -40.36 -4.16
N PRO A 7 16.59 -40.56 -3.67
CA PRO A 7 15.69 -41.63 -4.13
C PRO A 7 15.22 -41.54 -5.60
N ILE A 8 15.75 -40.60 -6.38
CA ILE A 8 15.47 -40.39 -7.81
C ILE A 8 16.77 -40.44 -8.66
N GLY A 9 17.89 -40.92 -8.10
CA GLY A 9 19.12 -41.19 -8.86
C GLY A 9 19.78 -39.95 -9.46
N ARG A 10 19.73 -38.82 -8.76
CA ARG A 10 20.41 -37.57 -9.17
C ARG A 10 21.59 -37.28 -8.23
N PRO A 11 22.74 -36.82 -8.75
CA PRO A 11 23.86 -36.47 -7.91
C PRO A 11 23.52 -35.25 -7.03
N LEU A 12 23.77 -35.40 -5.72
CA LEU A 12 23.63 -34.32 -4.73
C LEU A 12 24.67 -33.22 -4.99
N VAL A 13 24.23 -32.07 -5.49
CA VAL A 13 25.09 -30.89 -5.66
C VAL A 13 25.15 -30.13 -4.34
N ALA A 14 26.31 -30.14 -3.69
CA ALA A 14 26.56 -29.34 -2.50
C ALA A 14 26.57 -27.84 -2.85
N ILE A 15 25.49 -27.11 -2.52
CA ILE A 15 25.44 -25.65 -2.64
C ILE A 15 26.21 -25.04 -1.47
N LYS A 16 27.54 -24.95 -1.58
CA LYS A 16 28.36 -24.05 -0.76
C LYS A 16 28.40 -22.67 -1.42
N LYS A 17 27.35 -21.87 -1.24
CA LYS A 17 27.44 -20.41 -1.37
C LYS A 17 26.71 -19.78 -0.19
N LYS A 18 27.47 -19.24 0.76
CA LYS A 18 26.96 -18.18 1.63
C LYS A 18 26.49 -17.05 0.70
N PRO A 19 25.29 -16.49 0.87
CA PRO A 19 24.90 -15.32 0.10
C PRO A 19 25.82 -14.17 0.51
N SER A 20 26.75 -13.82 -0.38
CA SER A 20 27.46 -12.55 -0.31
C SER A 20 26.47 -11.49 -0.76
N PHE A 21 25.78 -10.87 0.20
CA PHE A 21 25.07 -9.62 -0.07
C PHE A 21 26.14 -8.57 -0.37
N SER A 22 26.42 -8.34 -1.66
CA SER A 22 27.02 -7.08 -2.07
C SER A 22 25.99 -5.99 -1.79
N GLU A 23 26.35 -5.01 -0.96
CA GLU A 23 25.62 -3.76 -0.81
C GLU A 23 25.53 -3.08 -2.18
N THR A 24 24.50 -3.42 -2.94
CA THR A 24 24.05 -2.55 -4.02
C THR A 24 23.45 -1.36 -3.31
N VAL A 25 24.23 -0.29 -3.16
CA VAL A 25 23.71 1.03 -2.83
C VAL A 25 22.76 1.38 -3.98
N VAL A 26 21.47 1.14 -3.78
CA VAL A 26 20.43 1.65 -4.65
C VAL A 26 20.49 3.16 -4.47
N GLN A 27 21.19 3.83 -5.38
CA GLN A 27 21.20 5.28 -5.42
C GLN A 27 19.78 5.71 -5.82
N LEU A 28 18.98 6.04 -4.80
CA LEU A 28 17.65 6.60 -4.98
C LEU A 28 17.80 7.85 -5.86
N PRO A 29 17.00 7.99 -6.93
CA PRO A 29 17.06 9.17 -7.76
C PRO A 29 16.80 10.41 -6.88
N THR A 30 17.73 11.37 -6.89
CA THR A 30 17.61 12.70 -6.29
C THR A 30 16.66 13.61 -7.08
N ALA A 31 15.58 13.04 -7.62
CA ALA A 31 14.41 13.81 -8.00
C ALA A 31 13.58 13.91 -6.72
N SER A 32 13.26 15.12 -6.26
CA SER A 32 12.07 15.30 -5.45
C SER A 32 10.91 14.80 -6.31
N SER A 33 10.53 13.53 -6.15
CA SER A 33 9.36 12.96 -6.80
C SER A 33 8.16 13.58 -6.09
N THR A 34 7.89 14.85 -6.40
CA THR A 34 6.67 15.50 -5.97
C THR A 34 5.53 14.73 -6.58
N VAL A 35 4.85 13.94 -5.75
CA VAL A 35 3.62 13.27 -6.14
C VAL A 35 2.63 14.36 -6.55
N GLU A 36 2.06 14.24 -7.74
CA GLU A 36 1.10 15.22 -8.25
C GLU A 36 -0.21 15.16 -7.44
N GLY A 37 -0.74 16.32 -7.06
CA GLY A 37 -2.03 16.45 -6.40
C GLY A 37 -1.98 17.42 -5.23
N GLU A 38 -3.15 17.90 -4.83
CA GLU A 38 -3.33 18.69 -3.62
C GLU A 38 -3.91 17.79 -2.51
N VAL A 39 -3.64 18.15 -1.26
CA VAL A 39 -4.21 17.46 -0.10
C VAL A 39 -5.73 17.47 -0.20
N LEU A 40 -6.36 16.29 -0.11
CA LEU A 40 -7.80 16.10 -0.29
C LEU A 40 -8.59 16.93 0.71
N LEU A 41 -8.11 17.03 1.96
CA LEU A 41 -8.72 17.87 3.00
C LEU A 41 -8.95 19.32 2.54
N ASN A 42 -7.99 19.89 1.80
CA ASN A 42 -8.04 21.29 1.40
C ASN A 42 -8.99 21.55 0.22
N GLN A 43 -9.40 20.52 -0.50
CA GLN A 43 -10.19 20.65 -1.73
C GLN A 43 -11.50 19.88 -1.74
N TRP A 44 -11.77 19.05 -0.72
CA TRP A 44 -12.92 18.14 -0.66
C TRP A 44 -14.24 18.87 -0.91
N ASP A 45 -14.47 19.99 -0.21
CA ASP A 45 -15.72 20.77 -0.31
C ASP A 45 -15.85 21.54 -1.64
N MET A 46 -14.76 21.64 -2.42
CA MET A 46 -14.73 22.28 -3.73
C MET A 46 -14.89 21.28 -4.89
N LEU A 47 -14.92 19.98 -4.60
CA LEU A 47 -15.14 18.95 -5.61
C LEU A 47 -16.61 18.91 -6.01
N SER A 48 -16.86 18.73 -7.30
CA SER A 48 -18.19 18.35 -7.76
C SER A 48 -18.58 16.97 -7.20
N ALA A 49 -19.89 16.69 -7.15
CA ALA A 49 -20.39 15.38 -6.71
C ALA A 49 -19.76 14.20 -7.52
N THR A 50 -19.51 14.41 -8.81
CA THR A 50 -18.86 13.42 -9.67
C THR A 50 -17.39 13.22 -9.32
N GLU A 51 -16.63 14.29 -9.08
CA GLU A 51 -15.22 14.21 -8.65
C GLU A 51 -15.10 13.55 -7.28
N ALA A 52 -15.94 13.94 -6.32
CA ALA A 52 -15.96 13.37 -4.98
C ALA A 52 -16.29 11.87 -5.00
N ALA A 53 -17.29 11.46 -5.79
CA ALA A 53 -17.64 10.05 -5.98
C ALA A 53 -16.49 9.25 -6.62
N HIS A 54 -15.83 9.81 -7.63
CA HIS A 54 -14.66 9.18 -8.26
C HIS A 54 -13.50 9.03 -7.28
N ALA A 55 -13.14 10.09 -6.56
CA ALA A 55 -12.08 10.07 -5.56
C ALA A 55 -12.37 9.00 -4.49
N ARG A 56 -13.58 8.98 -3.94
CA ARG A 56 -14.02 7.96 -2.96
C ARG A 56 -13.87 6.53 -3.49
N ASN A 57 -14.20 6.30 -4.77
CA ASN A 57 -14.03 4.99 -5.39
C ASN A 57 -12.54 4.61 -5.57
N GLN A 58 -11.70 5.54 -6.01
CA GLN A 58 -10.25 5.31 -6.14
C GLN A 58 -9.58 5.03 -4.79
N ILE A 59 -9.97 5.77 -3.75
CA ILE A 59 -9.48 5.58 -2.37
C ILE A 59 -9.85 4.18 -1.87
N ARG A 60 -11.12 3.75 -2.05
CA ARG A 60 -11.55 2.39 -1.68
C ARG A 60 -10.73 1.32 -2.42
N ARG A 61 -10.43 1.52 -3.71
CA ARG A 61 -9.58 0.61 -4.47
C ARG A 61 -8.13 0.59 -3.96
N ALA A 62 -7.58 1.74 -3.58
CA ALA A 62 -6.24 1.84 -3.00
C ALA A 62 -6.15 1.10 -1.67
N ILE A 63 -7.14 1.27 -0.78
CA ILE A 63 -7.26 0.53 0.48
C ILE A 63 -7.38 -0.98 0.20
N ALA A 64 -8.23 -1.39 -0.75
CA ALA A 64 -8.36 -2.81 -1.11
C ALA A 64 -7.04 -3.41 -1.62
N VAL A 65 -6.18 -2.63 -2.29
CA VAL A 65 -4.83 -3.07 -2.67
C VAL A 65 -3.91 -3.13 -1.46
N LEU A 66 -3.92 -2.10 -0.60
CA LEU A 66 -3.15 -2.08 0.63
C LEU A 66 -3.45 -3.31 1.48
N ARG A 67 -4.72 -3.68 1.60
CA ARG A 67 -5.24 -4.82 2.37
C ARG A 67 -4.89 -6.20 1.82
N ARG A 68 -4.43 -6.30 0.57
CA ARG A 68 -3.82 -7.56 0.06
C ARG A 68 -2.46 -7.82 0.68
N ILE A 69 -1.82 -6.78 1.19
CA ILE A 69 -0.72 -6.86 2.12
C ILE A 69 -1.39 -6.76 3.50
N PRO A 70 -1.12 -7.63 4.48
CA PRO A 70 -1.81 -7.60 5.77
C PRO A 70 -1.42 -6.37 6.60
N ALA A 71 -1.81 -5.19 6.13
CA ALA A 71 -1.47 -3.87 6.62
C ALA A 71 -2.75 -3.03 6.75
N LEU A 72 -2.90 -2.39 7.91
CA LEU A 72 -3.96 -1.47 8.25
C LEU A 72 -3.36 -0.07 8.36
N CYS A 73 -3.91 0.91 7.65
CA CYS A 73 -3.52 2.30 7.84
C CYS A 73 -4.39 2.93 8.94
N THR A 74 -3.83 3.21 10.12
CA THR A 74 -4.60 3.79 11.24
C THR A 74 -4.66 5.31 11.23
N ASP A 75 -4.06 5.96 10.22
CA ASP A 75 -4.06 7.41 10.07
C ASP A 75 -4.41 7.79 8.64
N ALA A 76 -5.52 7.24 8.15
CA ALA A 76 -5.86 7.30 6.74
C ALA A 76 -6.49 8.64 6.31
N GLY A 77 -6.67 9.61 7.22
CA GLY A 77 -7.53 10.78 7.02
C GLY A 77 -7.27 11.60 5.74
N LYS A 78 -8.22 12.48 5.36
CA LYS A 78 -8.14 13.30 4.12
C LYS A 78 -6.84 14.13 3.99
N HIS A 79 -6.12 14.37 5.09
CA HIS A 79 -4.84 15.06 5.10
C HIS A 79 -3.68 14.21 4.54
N ASN A 80 -3.82 12.88 4.55
CA ASN A 80 -2.87 11.90 4.03
C ASN A 80 -3.26 11.37 2.64
N ILE A 81 -4.13 12.11 1.94
CA ILE A 81 -4.55 11.78 0.58
C ILE A 81 -4.28 12.96 -0.33
N LEU A 82 -3.59 12.71 -1.43
CA LEU A 82 -3.43 13.66 -2.52
C LEU A 82 -4.42 13.33 -3.64
N TYR A 83 -5.10 14.35 -4.15
CA TYR A 83 -5.97 14.23 -5.32
C TYR A 83 -5.56 15.25 -6.38
N SER A 84 -5.28 14.78 -7.59
CA SER A 84 -5.09 15.65 -8.76
C SER A 84 -6.40 15.74 -9.52
N ARG A 85 -7.03 16.92 -9.56
CA ARG A 85 -8.21 17.17 -10.40
C ARG A 85 -7.89 17.05 -11.90
N LYS A 86 -6.64 17.33 -12.28
CA LYS A 86 -6.17 17.27 -13.67
C LYS A 86 -6.09 15.84 -14.19
N THR A 87 -5.53 14.91 -13.42
CA THR A 87 -5.36 13.50 -13.82
C THR A 87 -6.40 12.57 -13.21
N GLN A 88 -7.21 13.09 -12.28
CA GLN A 88 -8.14 12.34 -11.43
C GLN A 88 -7.46 11.21 -10.64
N ALA A 89 -6.16 11.34 -10.41
CA ALA A 89 -5.36 10.39 -9.64
C ALA A 89 -5.51 10.66 -8.14
N VAL A 90 -5.58 9.57 -7.38
CA VAL A 90 -5.53 9.56 -5.91
C VAL A 90 -4.22 8.93 -5.50
N THR A 91 -3.51 9.56 -4.57
CA THR A 91 -2.35 8.96 -3.90
C THR A 91 -2.55 8.99 -2.39
N MET A 92 -2.47 7.83 -1.75
CA MET A 92 -2.36 7.73 -0.30
C MET A 92 -0.88 7.91 0.09
N ILE A 93 -0.63 8.78 1.06
CA ILE A 93 0.71 9.07 1.58
C ILE A 93 0.75 8.77 3.08
N ASP A 94 1.93 8.91 3.66
CA ASP A 94 2.16 8.81 5.10
C ASP A 94 1.67 7.49 5.75
N PHE A 95 2.42 6.42 5.49
CA PHE A 95 2.15 5.08 6.04
C PHE A 95 2.92 4.81 7.35
N GLU A 96 3.50 5.82 8.00
CA GLU A 96 4.39 5.60 9.15
C GLU A 96 3.68 4.95 10.35
N ARG A 97 2.35 5.16 10.45
CA ARG A 97 1.49 4.59 11.49
C ARG A 97 0.79 3.31 11.05
N ALA A 98 1.06 2.81 9.85
CA ALA A 98 0.48 1.55 9.38
C ALA A 98 0.94 0.37 10.26
N ARG A 99 0.01 -0.56 10.52
CA ARG A 99 0.27 -1.73 11.38
C ARG A 99 -0.04 -3.02 10.65
N PRO A 100 0.71 -4.11 10.93
CA PRO A 100 0.30 -5.44 10.52
C PRO A 100 -1.10 -5.76 11.05
N CYS A 101 -1.93 -6.41 10.24
CA CYS A 101 -3.30 -6.78 10.59
C CYS A 101 -3.57 -8.20 10.14
N ASP A 102 -4.06 -9.05 11.06
CA ASP A 102 -4.40 -10.44 10.75
C ASP A 102 -5.59 -10.49 9.77
N GLU A 103 -5.54 -11.43 8.83
CA GLU A 103 -6.51 -11.54 7.73
C GLU A 103 -7.99 -11.61 8.17
N ILE A 104 -8.23 -12.08 9.39
CA ILE A 104 -9.56 -12.25 9.98
C ILE A 104 -10.24 -10.89 10.28
N TYR A 105 -9.47 -9.82 10.51
CA TYR A 105 -9.99 -8.46 10.75
C TYR A 105 -10.24 -7.68 9.45
N LEU A 106 -9.85 -8.20 8.29
CA LEU A 106 -9.96 -7.51 6.99
C LEU A 106 -11.38 -7.60 6.38
N ALA A 107 -12.26 -8.45 6.94
CA ALA A 107 -13.46 -8.90 6.24
C ALA A 107 -14.72 -8.03 6.43
N SER A 108 -14.74 -7.10 7.40
CA SER A 108 -16.04 -6.54 7.83
C SER A 108 -16.18 -5.03 7.74
N GLN A 109 -15.11 -4.25 7.83
CA GLN A 109 -15.19 -2.79 7.89
C GLN A 109 -13.96 -2.24 7.17
N ASP A 110 -14.14 -1.22 6.33
CA ASP A 110 -13.05 -0.42 5.76
C ASP A 110 -12.77 0.74 6.74
N PRO A 111 -12.09 0.54 7.90
CA PRO A 111 -11.92 1.59 8.90
C PRO A 111 -11.22 2.81 8.33
N GLU A 112 -10.32 2.63 7.36
CA GLU A 112 -9.70 3.74 6.64
C GLU A 112 -10.75 4.61 5.94
N MET A 113 -11.78 4.03 5.34
CA MET A 113 -12.84 4.81 4.70
C MET A 113 -13.64 5.63 5.72
N TYR A 114 -13.84 5.12 6.93
CA TYR A 114 -14.48 5.87 8.01
C TYR A 114 -13.59 7.00 8.50
N ASP A 115 -12.30 6.75 8.72
CA ASP A 115 -11.33 7.78 9.11
C ASP A 115 -11.17 8.86 8.05
N ILE A 116 -11.29 8.50 6.77
CA ILE A 116 -11.18 9.44 5.65
C ILE A 116 -12.43 10.30 5.56
N PHE A 117 -13.62 9.71 5.56
CA PHE A 117 -14.84 10.44 5.19
C PHE A 117 -15.69 10.86 6.38
N ASP A 118 -15.34 10.43 7.60
CA ASP A 118 -16.17 10.57 8.80
C ASP A 118 -17.52 9.85 8.66
N ASP A 119 -17.61 8.86 7.74
CA ASP A 119 -18.80 8.08 7.39
C ASP A 119 -19.02 6.88 8.35
N GLY A 120 -18.76 7.06 9.64
CA GLY A 120 -18.85 5.97 10.62
C GLY A 120 -20.22 5.23 10.56
N PRO A 121 -20.32 4.01 11.12
CA PRO A 121 -21.52 3.17 11.01
C PRO A 121 -22.83 3.75 11.61
N GLU A 122 -22.84 5.01 12.07
CA GLU A 122 -23.99 5.74 12.62
C GLU A 122 -24.32 7.08 11.91
N ALA A 123 -23.77 7.34 10.71
CA ALA A 123 -24.13 8.52 9.89
C ALA A 123 -25.37 8.31 9.01
#